data_AF-A0A4R4INF1-F1
#
_entry.id   AF-A0A4R4INF1-F1
#
_cell.length_a   1.000
_cell.length_b   1.000
_cell.length_c   1.000
_cell.angle_alpha   90.00
_cell.angle_beta   90.00
_cell.angle_gamma   90.00
#
_symmetry.space_group_name_H-M   'P 1'
#
loop_
_entity.id
_entity.type
_entity.pdbx_description
1 polymer ?
#
loop_
_entity_poly.entity_id
_entity_poly.type
_entity_poly.pdbx_seq_one_letter_code
_entity_poly.pdbx_strand_id
1 'polypeptide(L)'
;MLDQQAAKSNVVIDTNKVNYLFGRVTSGKHNTDRSTQMEQSMRRLGIPTDDKGAQYLMEHLSKVPKTQGNIVQVYTDKFGKYEVRESLLFGPSGKATKLETSFEIMPDGTRRFITTIPKEGKK
;
A
#
# COMPACT_ATOMS: atom_id res chain seq x y z
N MET A 1 -9.45 -7.49 18.34
CA MET A 1 -10.62 -6.67 17.99
C MET A 1 -10.41 -5.85 16.70
N LEU A 2 -9.34 -5.06 16.58
CA LEU A 2 -9.05 -4.26 15.37
C LEU A 2 -8.95 -5.09 14.08
N ASP A 3 -8.23 -6.22 14.10
CA ASP A 3 -8.14 -7.11 12.92
C ASP A 3 -9.49 -7.70 12.50
N GLN A 4 -10.34 -8.07 13.46
CA GLN A 4 -11.68 -8.58 13.15
C GLN A 4 -12.57 -7.50 12.53
N GLN A 5 -12.42 -6.25 12.96
CA GLN A 5 -13.11 -5.11 12.35
C GLN A 5 -12.56 -4.83 10.95
N ALA A 6 -11.24 -4.94 10.75
CA ALA A 6 -10.59 -4.70 9.45
C ALA A 6 -10.97 -5.76 8.41
N ALA A 7 -11.04 -7.03 8.82
CA ALA A 7 -11.44 -8.14 7.96
C ALA A 7 -12.85 -7.99 7.36
N LYS A 8 -13.73 -7.24 8.02
CA LYS A 8 -15.12 -6.99 7.59
C LYS A 8 -15.31 -5.60 6.99
N SER A 9 -14.26 -4.78 6.93
CA SER A 9 -14.38 -3.39 6.50
C SER A 9 -14.33 -3.23 4.99
N ASN A 10 -14.94 -2.14 4.52
CA ASN A 10 -14.68 -1.62 3.19
C ASN A 10 -13.24 -1.08 3.13
N VAL A 11 -12.61 -1.23 1.97
CA VAL A 11 -11.28 -0.68 1.70
C VAL A 11 -11.41 0.31 0.56
N VAL A 12 -11.07 1.57 0.81
CA VAL A 12 -11.13 2.65 -0.19
C VAL A 12 -9.72 2.93 -0.68
N ILE A 13 -9.52 2.77 -1.99
CA ILE A 13 -8.25 3.03 -2.66
C ILE A 13 -8.51 4.02 -3.79
N ASP A 14 -7.96 5.23 -3.65
CA ASP A 14 -7.98 6.23 -4.72
C ASP A 14 -6.97 5.82 -5.79
N THR A 15 -7.44 5.55 -6.99
CA THR A 15 -6.60 5.17 -8.15
C THR A 15 -5.51 6.20 -8.43
N ASN A 16 -5.75 7.50 -8.18
CA ASN A 16 -4.74 8.53 -8.36
C ASN A 16 -3.55 8.32 -7.42
N LYS A 17 -3.80 7.93 -6.16
CA LYS A 17 -2.72 7.61 -5.20
C LYS A 17 -1.88 6.43 -5.65
N VAL A 18 -2.49 5.46 -6.34
CA VAL A 18 -1.76 4.32 -6.91
C VAL A 18 -0.95 4.77 -8.12
N ASN A 19 -1.50 5.62 -9.00
CA ASN A 19 -0.75 6.19 -10.12
C ASN A 19 0.48 7.00 -9.65
N TYR A 20 0.37 7.74 -8.54
CA TYR A 20 1.51 8.42 -7.90
C TYR A 20 2.65 7.45 -7.51
N LEU A 21 2.32 6.21 -7.14
CA LEU A 21 3.32 5.19 -6.79
C LEU A 21 4.07 4.64 -8.02
N PHE A 22 3.55 4.85 -9.24
CA PHE A 22 4.15 4.37 -10.49
C PHE A 22 4.89 5.46 -11.28
N GLY A 23 5.14 6.64 -10.72
CA GLY A 23 5.86 7.72 -11.42
C GLY A 23 5.03 8.46 -12.44
N ARG A 24 3.71 8.24 -12.44
CA ARG A 24 2.80 8.78 -13.46
C ARG A 24 2.36 10.22 -13.19
N VAL A 25 2.73 10.80 -12.04
CA VAL A 25 2.38 12.18 -11.69
C VAL A 25 3.56 12.90 -11.03
N THR A 26 4.01 13.99 -11.63
CA THR A 26 5.10 14.83 -11.11
C THR A 26 4.56 15.86 -10.12
N SER A 27 4.71 15.64 -8.82
CA SER A 27 4.49 16.71 -7.83
C SER A 27 5.50 16.65 -6.67
N GLY A 28 6.56 17.44 -6.75
CA GLY A 28 7.52 17.70 -5.67
C GLY A 28 8.57 16.61 -5.38
N LYS A 29 9.77 17.03 -4.98
CA LYS A 29 10.97 16.17 -4.79
C LYS A 29 10.73 14.94 -3.89
N HIS A 30 10.02 15.10 -2.78
CA HIS A 30 9.77 14.01 -1.82
C HIS A 30 8.87 12.89 -2.39
N ASN A 31 7.96 13.23 -3.31
CA ASN A 31 7.10 12.24 -3.96
C ASN A 31 7.84 11.57 -5.14
N THR A 32 8.74 12.29 -5.81
CA THR A 32 9.58 11.76 -6.90
C THR A 32 10.50 10.63 -6.41
N ASP A 33 11.15 10.80 -5.26
CA ASP A 33 12.09 9.79 -4.74
C ASP A 33 11.36 8.49 -4.35
N ARG A 34 10.20 8.59 -3.67
CA ARG A 34 9.36 7.43 -3.31
C ARG A 34 8.78 6.73 -4.54
N SER A 35 8.38 7.51 -5.53
CA SER A 35 7.86 7.00 -6.77
C SER A 35 8.92 6.23 -7.56
N THR A 36 10.16 6.75 -7.61
CA THR A 36 11.28 6.06 -8.26
C THR A 36 11.56 4.73 -7.58
N GLN A 37 11.60 4.71 -6.24
CA GLN A 37 11.82 3.48 -5.47
C GLN A 37 10.74 2.44 -5.79
N MET A 38 9.47 2.86 -5.80
CA MET A 38 8.37 1.96 -6.09
C MET A 38 8.41 1.45 -7.53
N GLU A 39 8.69 2.32 -8.51
CA GLU A 39 8.82 1.93 -9.92
C GLU A 39 9.88 0.82 -10.08
N GLN A 40 11.04 0.99 -9.45
CA GLN A 40 12.12 0.00 -9.45
C GLN A 40 11.66 -1.32 -8.83
N SER A 41 10.97 -1.28 -7.68
CA SER A 41 10.43 -2.49 -7.05
C SER A 41 9.41 -3.18 -7.95
N MET A 42 8.51 -2.44 -8.62
CA MET A 42 7.49 -3.00 -9.51
C MET A 42 8.11 -3.66 -10.74
N ARG A 43 9.07 -2.98 -11.39
CA ARG A 43 9.86 -3.56 -12.48
C ARG A 43 10.59 -4.83 -12.04
N ARG A 44 11.22 -4.82 -10.86
CA ARG A 44 11.89 -6.00 -10.28
C ARG A 44 10.91 -7.15 -10.06
N LEU A 45 9.68 -6.84 -9.62
CA LEU A 45 8.61 -7.82 -9.42
C LEU A 45 8.00 -8.31 -10.74
N GLY A 46 8.29 -7.69 -11.88
CA GLY A 46 7.63 -8.00 -13.16
C GLY A 46 6.21 -7.46 -13.22
N ILE A 47 5.89 -6.47 -12.39
CA ILE A 47 4.62 -5.74 -12.42
C ILE A 47 4.82 -4.55 -13.37
N PRO A 48 4.05 -4.45 -14.46
CA PRO A 48 4.18 -3.34 -15.41
C PRO A 48 3.83 -2.01 -14.71
N THR A 49 4.41 -0.90 -15.15
CA THR A 49 4.09 0.44 -14.64
C THR A 49 2.94 1.07 -15.44
N ASP A 50 2.00 0.21 -15.87
CA ASP A 50 0.82 0.54 -16.65
C ASP A 50 -0.47 0.38 -15.81
N ASP A 51 -1.64 0.48 -16.44
CA ASP A 51 -2.92 0.35 -15.74
C ASP A 51 -3.16 -1.07 -15.23
N LYS A 52 -2.57 -2.09 -15.88
CA LYS A 52 -2.64 -3.48 -15.41
C LYS A 52 -1.86 -3.66 -14.13
N GLY A 53 -0.68 -3.03 -14.03
CA GLY A 53 0.10 -3.04 -12.80
C GLY A 53 -0.56 -2.25 -11.67
N ALA A 54 -1.20 -1.13 -11.99
CA ALA A 54 -2.01 -0.39 -11.04
C ALA A 54 -3.16 -1.24 -10.49
N GLN A 55 -3.90 -1.94 -11.37
CA GLN A 55 -4.95 -2.87 -10.97
C GLN A 55 -4.41 -4.01 -10.11
N TYR A 56 -3.26 -4.59 -10.47
CA TYR A 56 -2.60 -5.64 -9.70
C TYR A 56 -2.28 -5.19 -8.27
N LEU A 57 -1.71 -3.98 -8.13
CA LEU A 57 -1.39 -3.42 -6.83
C LEU A 57 -2.65 -3.09 -6.02
N MET A 58 -3.69 -2.53 -6.66
CA MET A 58 -4.98 -2.25 -6.01
C MET A 58 -5.64 -3.53 -5.48
N GLU A 59 -5.62 -4.62 -6.25
CA GLU A 59 -6.14 -5.90 -5.83
C GLU A 59 -5.41 -6.40 -4.57
N HIS A 60 -4.08 -6.37 -4.57
CA HIS A 60 -3.27 -6.72 -3.40
C HIS A 60 -3.63 -5.85 -2.19
N LEU A 61 -3.60 -4.52 -2.35
CA LEU A 61 -3.87 -3.56 -1.28
C LEU A 61 -5.27 -3.72 -0.68
N SER A 62 -6.27 -4.12 -1.48
CA SER A 62 -7.64 -4.39 -1.01
C SER A 62 -7.74 -5.59 -0.06
N LYS A 63 -6.75 -6.50 -0.11
CA LYS A 63 -6.66 -7.70 0.74
C LYS A 63 -5.86 -7.43 2.01
N VAL A 64 -4.99 -6.42 2.03
CA VAL A 64 -4.08 -6.15 3.17
C VAL A 64 -4.84 -5.94 4.50
N PRO A 65 -5.91 -5.13 4.60
CA PRO A 65 -6.69 -5.02 5.84
C PRO A 65 -7.44 -6.29 6.23
N LYS A 66 -7.59 -7.25 5.31
CA LYS A 66 -8.30 -8.51 5.53
C LYS A 66 -7.40 -9.62 6.05
N THR A 67 -6.09 -9.45 5.99
CA THR A 67 -5.11 -10.37 6.56
C THR A 67 -4.99 -10.13 8.07
N GLN A 68 -5.17 -11.18 8.87
CA GLN A 68 -5.04 -11.10 10.32
C GLN A 68 -3.57 -11.12 10.75
N GLY A 69 -3.26 -10.45 11.86
CA GLY A 69 -1.92 -10.48 12.46
C GLY A 69 -0.87 -9.67 11.71
N ASN A 70 -1.28 -8.79 10.78
CA ASN A 70 -0.35 -7.99 9.98
C ASN A 70 -0.30 -6.51 10.37
N ILE A 71 -1.04 -6.08 11.40
CA ILE A 71 -0.90 -4.74 11.98
C ILE A 71 0.44 -4.66 12.71
N VAL A 72 1.29 -3.72 12.31
CA VAL A 72 2.57 -3.46 12.99
C VAL A 72 2.54 -2.19 13.83
N GLN A 73 1.61 -1.27 13.55
CA GLN A 73 1.45 -0.05 14.33
C GLN A 73 0.02 0.47 14.24
N VAL A 74 -0.49 1.06 15.33
CA VAL A 74 -1.72 1.85 15.37
C VAL A 74 -1.40 3.17 16.05
N TYR A 75 -1.83 4.29 15.48
CA TYR A 75 -1.60 5.60 16.06
C TYR A 75 -2.75 6.55 15.75
N THR A 76 -2.88 7.58 16.58
CA THR A 76 -3.86 8.66 16.39
C THR A 76 -3.12 9.98 16.47
N ASP A 77 -3.41 10.88 15.56
CA ASP A 77 -2.97 12.27 15.63
C ASP A 77 -4.18 13.23 15.55
N LYS A 78 -3.91 14.53 15.38
CA LYS A 78 -4.97 15.55 15.28
C LYS A 78 -5.84 15.46 14.01
N PHE A 79 -5.43 14.67 13.02
CA PHE A 79 -6.11 14.52 11.73
C PHE A 79 -6.93 13.22 11.66
N GLY A 80 -6.53 12.18 12.38
CA GLY A 80 -7.28 10.93 12.38
C GLY A 80 -6.62 9.77 13.12
N LYS A 81 -7.22 8.59 12.95
CA LYS A 81 -6.70 7.32 13.45
C LYS A 81 -6.15 6.50 12.29
N TYR A 82 -4.98 5.91 12.47
CA TYR A 82 -4.25 5.21 11.43
C TYR A 82 -3.77 3.85 11.92
N GLU A 83 -3.60 2.94 10.97
CA GLU A 83 -2.93 1.66 11.17
C GLU A 83 -1.90 1.44 10.06
N VAL A 84 -0.74 0.89 10.43
CA VAL A 84 0.29 0.43 9.50
C VAL A 84 0.24 -1.09 9.48
N ARG A 85 0.18 -1.65 8.27
CA ARG A 85 0.12 -3.09 8.03
C ARG A 85 1.26 -3.54 7.14
N GLU A 86 1.85 -4.68 7.47
CA GLU A 86 2.80 -5.35 6.60
C GLU A 86 2.11 -6.35 5.66
N SER A 87 2.62 -6.50 4.45
CA SER A 87 2.16 -7.52 3.52
C SER A 87 3.29 -7.95 2.59
N LEU A 88 3.19 -9.17 2.05
CA LEU A 88 4.13 -9.67 1.06
C LEU A 88 3.48 -9.59 -0.32
N LEU A 89 4.01 -8.75 -1.20
CA LEU A 89 3.57 -8.65 -2.59
C LEU A 89 4.44 -9.57 -3.44
N PHE A 90 3.83 -10.61 -3.99
CA PHE A 90 4.46 -11.46 -4.99
C PHE A 90 4.30 -10.82 -6.37
N GLY A 91 5.33 -10.91 -7.19
CA GLY A 91 5.31 -10.40 -8.55
C GLY A 91 5.30 -11.53 -9.59
N PRO A 92 4.82 -11.27 -10.82
CA PRO A 92 4.88 -12.25 -11.92
C PRO A 92 6.28 -12.77 -12.23
N SER A 93 7.34 -12.04 -11.86
CA SER A 93 8.74 -12.48 -11.99
C SER A 93 9.15 -13.62 -11.05
N GLY A 94 8.29 -14.04 -10.11
CA GLY A 94 8.61 -14.98 -9.04
C GLY A 94 9.31 -14.35 -7.83
N LYS A 95 9.63 -13.06 -7.88
CA LYS A 95 10.16 -12.30 -6.73
C LYS A 95 9.04 -11.78 -5.83
N ALA A 96 9.38 -11.45 -4.59
CA ALA A 96 8.46 -10.82 -3.66
C ALA A 96 9.09 -9.60 -3.00
N THR A 97 8.26 -8.68 -2.50
CA THR A 97 8.70 -7.57 -1.66
C THR A 97 7.77 -7.42 -0.45
N LYS A 98 8.35 -7.06 0.70
CA LYS A 98 7.54 -6.63 1.83
C LYS A 98 7.05 -5.20 1.57
N LEU A 99 5.79 -4.94 1.85
CA LEU A 99 5.17 -3.63 1.80
C LEU A 99 4.75 -3.23 3.21
N GLU A 100 5.13 -2.03 3.64
CA GLU A 100 4.51 -1.34 4.77
C GLU A 100 3.44 -0.39 4.23
N THR A 101 2.19 -0.64 4.58
CA THR A 101 1.04 0.09 4.07
C THR A 101 0.32 0.82 5.19
N SER A 102 0.12 2.12 5.02
CA SER A 102 -0.66 2.94 5.96
C SER A 102 -2.09 3.08 5.48
N PHE A 103 -3.02 2.78 6.38
CA PHE A 103 -4.45 3.04 6.22
C PHE A 103 -4.92 4.00 7.30
N GLU A 104 -5.85 4.85 6.94
CA GLU A 104 -6.67 5.58 7.91
C GLU A 104 -7.91 4.75 8.25
N ILE A 105 -8.22 4.70 9.54
CA ILE A 105 -9.42 4.07 10.08
C ILE A 105 -10.48 5.16 10.17
N MET A 106 -11.41 5.13 9.22
CA MET A 106 -12.55 6.05 9.17
C MET A 106 -13.54 5.77 10.32
N PRO A 107 -14.42 6.72 10.69
CA PRO A 107 -15.38 6.54 11.80
C PRO A 107 -16.32 5.34 11.65
N ASP A 108 -16.69 4.99 10.41
CA ASP A 108 -17.51 3.82 10.07
C ASP A 108 -16.71 2.49 10.06
N GLY A 109 -15.41 2.56 10.35
CA GLY A 109 -14.49 1.43 10.25
C GLY A 109 -13.95 1.18 8.84
N THR A 110 -14.26 1.98 7.83
CA THR A 110 -13.63 1.87 6.51
C THR A 110 -12.13 2.10 6.61
N ARG A 111 -11.34 1.33 5.85
CA ARG A 111 -9.88 1.51 5.74
C ARG A 111 -9.57 2.29 4.47
N ARG A 112 -9.19 3.56 4.61
CA ARG A 112 -8.80 4.42 3.50
C ARG A 112 -7.29 4.33 3.27
N PHE A 113 -6.89 3.93 2.06
CA PHE A 113 -5.49 3.85 1.69
C PHE A 113 -4.81 5.24 1.71
N ILE A 114 -3.67 5.31 2.40
CA ILE A 114 -2.84 6.52 2.45
C ILE A 114 -1.62 6.38 1.55
N THR A 115 -0.77 5.38 1.82
CA THR A 115 0.46 5.13 1.07
C THR A 115 0.96 3.72 1.36
N THR A 116 1.84 3.20 0.50
CA THR A 116 2.62 1.98 0.76
C THR A 116 4.08 2.20 0.38
N ILE A 117 5.00 1.52 1.06
CA ILE A 117 6.44 1.62 0.83
C ILE A 117 7.03 0.21 0.76
N PRO A 118 7.78 -0.13 -0.30
CA PRO A 118 8.51 -1.39 -0.36
C PRO A 118 9.69 -1.36 0.62
N LYS A 119 9.71 -2.33 1.52
CA LYS A 119 10.87 -2.64 2.34
C LYS A 119 11.68 -3.70 1.61
N GLU A 120 12.53 -3.23 0.71
CA GLU A 120 13.59 -4.11 0.21
C GLU A 120 14.49 -4.46 1.39
N GLY A 121 14.80 -5.76 1.57
CA GLY A 121 15.77 -6.17 2.58
C GLY A 121 17.05 -5.38 2.36
N LYS A 122 17.54 -4.69 3.40
CA LYS A 122 18.91 -4.18 3.36
C LYS A 122 19.82 -5.39 3.15
N LYS A 123 20.65 -5.33 2.10
CA LYS A 123 21.83 -6.21 2.05
C LYS A 123 22.71 -5.93 3.25
#